data_AF-A0A7V5CYL7-F1
#
_entry.id   AF-A0A7V5CYL7-F1
#
_cell.length_a   1.000
_cell.length_b   1.000
_cell.length_c   1.000
_cell.angle_alpha   90.00
_cell.angle_beta   90.00
_cell.angle_gamma   90.00
#
_symmetry.space_group_name_H-M   'P 1'
#
loop_
_entity.id
_entity.type
_entity.pdbx_description
1 polymer ?
#
loop_
_entity_poly.entity_id
_entity_poly.type
_entity_poly.pdbx_seq_one_letter_code
_entity_poly.pdbx_strand_id
1 'polypeptide(L)'
;MLDEIQQLVDELPPEGSRRLFELWKQIPERRSGQSQPLSPLSQLRALLIRLSEHWASYRVFDWDKDVPWTNNGTEQVVGRMKMRSRTVRGYKPWPGMSAALLLSGSGLNW
;
A
#
# COMPACT_ATOMS: atom_id res chain seq x y z
N MET A 1 -20.87 1.53 -9.57
CA MET A 1 -19.77 0.56 -9.42
C MET A 1 -18.53 1.22 -8.82
N LEU A 2 -17.95 2.24 -9.47
CA LEU A 2 -16.80 2.95 -8.90
C LEU A 2 -17.09 3.59 -7.54
N ASP A 3 -18.27 4.21 -7.38
CA ASP A 3 -18.67 4.79 -6.09
C ASP A 3 -18.74 3.76 -4.97
N GLU A 4 -19.19 2.54 -5.30
CA GLU A 4 -19.27 1.45 -4.34
C GLU A 4 -17.88 0.91 -3.98
N ILE A 5 -16.98 0.80 -4.96
CA ILE A 5 -15.57 0.44 -4.71
C ILE A 5 -14.93 1.49 -3.79
N GLN A 6 -15.17 2.77 -4.07
CA GLN A 6 -14.67 3.88 -3.26
C GLN A 6 -15.19 3.79 -1.82
N GLN A 7 -16.50 3.60 -1.65
CA GLN A 7 -17.11 3.44 -0.33
C GLN A 7 -16.51 2.26 0.45
N LEU A 8 -16.28 1.11 -0.19
CA LEU A 8 -15.64 -0.05 0.45
C LEU A 8 -14.23 0.28 0.93
N VAL A 9 -13.44 1.02 0.13
CA VAL A 9 -12.07 1.42 0.48
C VAL A 9 -12.05 2.46 1.60
N ASP A 10 -13.04 3.36 1.65
CA ASP A 10 -13.12 4.39 2.68
C ASP A 10 -13.59 3.83 4.03
N GLU A 11 -14.59 2.94 4.01
CA GLU A 11 -15.19 2.39 5.23
C GLU A 11 -14.45 1.15 5.75
N LEU A 12 -13.72 0.44 4.89
CA LEU A 12 -13.02 -0.81 5.21
C LEU A 12 -13.88 -1.81 6.02
N PRO A 13 -15.09 -2.21 5.54
CA PRO A 13 -15.95 -3.12 6.29
C PRO A 13 -15.36 -4.54 6.36
N PRO A 14 -15.70 -5.36 7.39
CA PRO A 14 -15.24 -6.75 7.50
C PRO A 14 -15.49 -7.61 6.26
N GLU A 15 -16.66 -7.44 5.65
CA GLU A 15 -17.10 -8.20 4.49
C GLU A 15 -16.59 -7.64 3.15
N GLY A 16 -15.72 -6.62 3.19
CA GLY A 16 -15.25 -5.91 2.00
C GLY A 16 -14.50 -6.82 1.02
N SER A 17 -13.78 -7.84 1.49
CA SER A 17 -13.12 -8.83 0.62
C SER A 17 -14.10 -9.50 -0.33
N ARG A 18 -15.18 -10.05 0.24
CA ARG A 18 -16.25 -10.72 -0.54
C ARG A 18 -16.89 -9.76 -1.51
N ARG A 19 -17.19 -8.53 -1.08
CA ARG A 19 -17.86 -7.55 -1.95
C ARG A 19 -16.96 -7.11 -3.11
N LEU A 20 -15.68 -6.86 -2.85
CA LEU A 20 -14.69 -6.54 -3.89
C LEU A 20 -14.53 -7.69 -4.89
N PHE A 21 -14.56 -8.95 -4.45
CA PHE A 21 -14.53 -10.10 -5.34
C PHE A 21 -15.77 -10.18 -6.25
N GLU A 22 -16.96 -9.90 -5.73
CA GLU A 22 -18.17 -9.86 -6.57
C GLU A 22 -18.15 -8.71 -7.59
N LEU A 23 -17.56 -7.56 -7.23
CA LEU A 23 -17.35 -6.45 -8.15
C LEU A 23 -16.30 -6.82 -9.22
N TRP A 24 -15.23 -7.50 -8.83
CA TRP A 24 -14.22 -8.00 -9.77
C TRP A 24 -14.81 -8.90 -10.86
N LYS A 25 -15.72 -9.83 -10.51
CA LYS A 25 -16.37 -10.73 -11.47
C LYS A 25 -17.15 -9.99 -12.57
N GLN A 26 -17.66 -8.79 -12.27
CA GLN A 26 -18.45 -7.99 -13.22
C GLN A 26 -17.56 -7.31 -14.29
N ILE A 27 -16.26 -7.20 -14.05
CA ILE A 27 -15.33 -6.59 -14.99
C ILE A 27 -14.87 -7.63 -16.02
N PRO A 28 -15.20 -7.51 -17.31
CA PRO A 28 -14.79 -8.47 -18.31
C PRO A 28 -13.27 -8.50 -18.47
N GLU A 29 -12.71 -9.70 -18.63
CA GLU A 29 -11.30 -9.88 -18.91
C GLU A 29 -11.01 -9.49 -20.37
N ARG A 30 -10.32 -8.36 -20.59
CA ARG A 30 -9.76 -8.05 -21.90
C ARG A 30 -8.41 -8.74 -22.05
N ARG A 31 -8.34 -9.72 -22.95
CA ARG A 31 -7.08 -10.28 -23.45
C ARG A 31 -6.41 -9.26 -24.39
N SER A 32 -5.68 -8.29 -23.84
CA SER A 32 -4.68 -7.57 -24.62
C SER A 32 -3.41 -8.43 -24.66
N GLY A 33 -2.81 -8.62 -25.84
CA GLY A 33 -1.58 -9.39 -25.98
C GLY A 33 -0.48 -8.93 -25.01
N GLN A 34 0.43 -9.85 -24.63
CA GLN A 34 1.39 -9.74 -23.52
C GLN A 34 2.33 -8.50 -23.53
N SER A 35 2.27 -7.64 -24.54
CA SER A 35 3.18 -6.50 -24.74
C SER A 35 2.49 -5.12 -24.71
N GLN A 36 1.17 -5.05 -24.44
CA GLN A 36 0.44 -3.78 -24.38
C GLN A 36 0.25 -3.33 -22.91
N PRO A 37 0.34 -2.03 -22.61
CA PRO A 37 -0.01 -1.49 -21.30
C PRO A 37 -1.43 -1.91 -20.92
N LEU A 38 -1.66 -2.20 -19.63
CA LEU A 38 -2.98 -2.56 -19.13
C LEU A 38 -3.96 -1.40 -19.39
N SER A 39 -5.11 -1.72 -19.99
CA SER A 39 -6.22 -0.76 -20.08
C SER A 39 -6.69 -0.34 -18.68
N PRO A 40 -7.30 0.84 -18.49
CA PRO A 40 -7.82 1.26 -17.19
C PRO A 40 -8.75 0.22 -16.55
N LEU A 41 -9.55 -0.48 -17.36
CA LEU A 41 -10.44 -1.54 -16.90
C LEU A 41 -9.67 -2.78 -16.41
N SER A 42 -8.59 -3.14 -17.09
CA SER A 42 -7.70 -4.23 -16.69
C SER A 42 -6.93 -3.88 -15.41
N GLN A 43 -6.51 -2.63 -15.24
CA GLN A 43 -5.88 -2.13 -14.02
C GLN A 43 -6.85 -2.18 -12.84
N LEU A 44 -8.10 -1.73 -13.05
CA LEU A 44 -9.15 -1.82 -12.03
C LEU A 44 -9.41 -3.27 -11.64
N ARG A 45 -9.52 -4.18 -12.62
CA ARG A 45 -9.68 -5.62 -12.35
C ARG A 45 -8.52 -6.17 -11.51
N ALA A 46 -7.28 -5.85 -11.85
CA ALA A 46 -6.11 -6.27 -11.08
C ALA A 46 -6.08 -5.68 -9.66
N LEU A 47 -6.52 -4.42 -9.50
CA LEU A 47 -6.61 -3.77 -8.21
C LEU A 47 -7.67 -4.44 -7.32
N LEU A 48 -8.87 -4.71 -7.84
CA LEU A 48 -9.97 -5.29 -7.07
C LEU A 48 -9.63 -6.69 -6.53
N ILE A 49 -9.00 -7.55 -7.34
CA ILE A 49 -8.62 -8.88 -6.86
C ILE A 49 -7.55 -8.79 -5.78
N ARG A 50 -6.55 -7.92 -5.94
CA ARG A 50 -5.51 -7.70 -4.93
C ARG A 50 -6.08 -7.17 -3.62
N LEU A 51 -7.01 -6.21 -3.70
CA LEU A 51 -7.69 -5.68 -2.52
C LEU A 51 -8.51 -6.77 -1.81
N SER A 52 -9.23 -7.60 -2.59
CA SER A 52 -9.99 -8.72 -2.06
C SER A 52 -9.11 -9.74 -1.32
N GLU A 53 -7.98 -10.14 -1.93
CA GLU A 53 -7.07 -11.16 -1.39
C GLU A 53 -6.37 -10.71 -0.10
N HIS A 54 -6.03 -9.42 0.00
CA HIS A 54 -5.26 -8.86 1.12
C HIS A 54 -6.10 -8.03 2.09
N TRP A 55 -7.43 -8.10 2.00
CA TRP A 55 -8.34 -7.23 2.73
C TRP A 55 -8.09 -7.19 4.25
N ALA A 56 -7.91 -8.37 4.86
CA ALA A 56 -7.64 -8.48 6.29
C ALA A 56 -6.33 -7.78 6.69
N SER A 57 -5.31 -7.79 5.82
CA SER A 57 -4.03 -7.12 6.05
C SER A 57 -4.16 -5.59 6.02
N TYR A 58 -5.09 -5.04 5.24
CA TYR A 58 -5.38 -3.61 5.24
C TYR A 58 -6.16 -3.16 6.48
N ARG A 59 -6.80 -4.10 7.19
CA ARG A 59 -7.62 -3.87 8.37
C ARG A 59 -6.95 -4.28 9.69
N VAL A 60 -5.63 -4.47 9.69
CA VAL A 60 -4.92 -4.93 10.91
C VAL A 60 -5.15 -4.01 12.10
N PHE A 61 -5.21 -2.70 11.87
CA PHE A 61 -5.50 -1.69 12.89
C PHE A 61 -6.87 -1.85 13.58
N ASP A 62 -7.81 -2.60 12.99
CA ASP A 62 -9.15 -2.82 13.54
C ASP A 62 -9.12 -3.77 14.75
N TRP A 63 -8.16 -4.71 14.78
CA TRP A 63 -8.10 -5.76 15.80
C TRP A 63 -6.78 -5.81 16.58
N ASP A 64 -5.69 -5.35 15.98
CA ASP A 64 -4.40 -5.23 16.66
C ASP A 64 -4.24 -3.82 17.25
N LYS A 65 -4.30 -3.74 18.58
CA LYS A 65 -4.21 -2.47 19.33
C LYS A 65 -2.82 -1.83 19.25
N ASP A 66 -1.80 -2.60 18.92
CA ASP A 66 -0.42 -2.11 18.78
C ASP A 66 -0.18 -1.52 17.38
N VAL A 67 -1.10 -1.72 16.43
CA VAL A 67 -1.03 -1.17 15.08
C VAL A 67 -1.87 0.12 14.99
N PRO A 68 -1.23 1.30 14.81
CA PRO A 68 -1.96 2.55 14.72
C PRO A 68 -2.75 2.64 13.41
N TRP A 69 -3.90 3.32 13.45
CA TRP A 69 -4.72 3.59 12.26
C TRP A 69 -4.09 4.61 11.30
N THR A 70 -3.06 5.36 11.74
CA THR A 70 -2.38 6.38 10.93
C THR A 70 -1.02 5.89 10.44
N ASN A 71 -0.62 6.31 9.24
CA ASN A 71 0.72 6.09 8.70
C ASN A 71 1.76 7.13 9.18
N ASN A 72 1.43 7.98 10.17
CA ASN A 72 2.27 9.10 10.59
C ASN A 72 3.69 8.67 10.99
N GLY A 73 3.83 7.55 11.71
CA GLY A 73 5.14 7.01 12.07
C GLY A 73 5.96 6.64 10.83
N THR A 74 5.36 5.92 9.88
CA THR A 74 5.99 5.57 8.61
C THR A 74 6.40 6.80 7.81
N GLU A 75 5.51 7.79 7.67
CA GLU A 75 5.78 9.05 6.96
C GLU A 75 6.91 9.85 7.62
N GLN A 76 6.97 9.89 8.95
CA GLN A 76 8.07 10.54 9.67
C GLN A 76 9.42 9.86 9.36
N VAL A 77 9.47 8.52 9.39
CA VAL A 77 10.70 7.77 9.10
C VAL A 77 11.15 7.99 7.66
N VAL A 78 10.21 7.95 6.71
CA VAL A 78 10.47 8.24 5.30
C VAL A 78 10.96 9.68 5.13
N GLY A 79 10.34 10.65 5.80
CA GLY A 79 10.73 12.05 5.77
C GLY A 79 12.15 12.29 6.30
N ARG A 80 12.48 11.71 7.48
CA ARG A 80 13.83 11.76 8.06
C ARG A 80 14.87 11.16 7.12
N MET A 81 14.56 9.99 6.54
CA MET A 81 15.47 9.32 5.60
C MET A 81 15.67 10.15 4.32
N LYS A 82 14.61 10.74 3.78
CA LYS A 82 14.69 11.66 2.63
C LYS A 82 15.59 12.85 2.94
N MET A 83 15.41 13.50 4.09
CA MET A 83 16.26 14.63 4.49
C MET A 83 17.73 14.22 4.61
N ARG A 84 18.02 13.06 5.22
CA ARG A 84 19.38 12.54 5.36
C ARG A 84 20.02 12.19 4.02
N SER A 85 19.25 11.63 3.08
CA SER A 85 19.77 11.33 1.73
C SER A 85 20.25 12.56 0.97
N ARG A 86 19.74 13.76 1.30
CA ARG A 86 20.15 15.02 0.67
C ARG A 86 21.53 15.49 1.13
N THR A 87 21.97 15.09 2.32
CA THR A 87 23.24 15.53 2.91
C THR A 87 24.39 14.56 2.66
N VAL A 88 24.13 13.39 2.06
CA VAL A 88 25.14 12.39 1.71
C VAL A 88 25.27 12.26 0.19
N ARG A 89 26.48 11.99 -0.31
CA ARG A 89 26.73 11.74 -1.75
C ARG A 89 26.32 10.32 -2.19
N GLY A 90 25.34 9.71 -1.51
CA GLY A 90 24.86 8.34 -1.73
C GLY A 90 25.41 7.32 -0.74
N TYR A 91 24.62 6.27 -0.49
CA TYR A 91 25.00 5.13 0.33
C TYR A 91 25.69 4.08 -0.54
N LYS A 92 27.01 3.88 -0.36
CA LYS A 92 27.80 2.96 -1.20
C LYS A 92 27.54 1.48 -0.86
N PRO A 93 27.61 1.03 0.40
CA PRO A 93 27.28 -0.33 0.75
C PRO A 93 25.86 -0.44 1.32
N TRP A 94 25.20 -1.58 1.08
CA TRP A 94 23.90 -1.89 1.69
C TRP A 94 23.87 -1.71 3.22
N PRO A 95 24.88 -2.20 3.99
CA PRO A 95 24.98 -1.92 5.42
C PRO A 95 24.89 -0.43 5.81
N GLY A 96 25.41 0.46 4.97
CA GLY A 96 25.32 1.91 5.22
C GLY A 96 23.91 2.44 5.04
N MET A 97 23.20 1.95 4.02
CA MET A 97 21.79 2.31 3.78
C MET A 97 20.87 1.75 4.86
N SER A 98 21.06 0.49 5.26
CA SER A 98 20.24 -0.15 6.29
C SER A 98 20.44 0.50 7.66
N ALA A 99 21.69 0.84 8.03
CA ALA A 99 21.97 1.60 9.25
C ALA A 99 21.30 2.98 9.23
N ALA A 100 21.34 3.70 8.10
CA ALA A 100 20.67 4.99 7.98
C ALA A 100 19.14 4.89 8.11
N LEU A 101 18.53 3.82 7.57
CA LEU A 101 17.12 3.54 7.71
C LEU A 101 16.74 3.23 9.17
N LEU A 102 17.49 2.33 9.83
CA LEU A 102 17.29 1.97 11.23
C LEU A 102 17.39 3.20 12.14
N LEU A 103 18.41 4.02 11.94
CA LEU A 103 18.57 5.27 12.67
C LEU A 103 17.35 6.19 12.44
N SER A 104 16.91 6.37 11.20
CA SER A 104 15.73 7.19 10.88
C SER A 104 14.44 6.66 11.55
N GLY A 105 14.34 5.33 11.72
CA GLY A 105 13.24 4.62 12.38
C GLY A 105 13.28 4.60 13.91
N SER A 106 14.45 4.79 14.51
CA SER A 106 14.68 4.58 15.94
C SER A 106 14.06 5.65 16.86
N GLY A 107 13.53 6.74 16.32
CA GLY A 107 12.98 7.84 17.13
C GLY A 107 14.02 8.70 17.86
N LEU A 108 15.31 8.34 17.77
CA LEU A 108 16.41 9.12 18.34
C LEU A 108 16.52 10.48 17.63
N ASN A 109 16.54 11.55 18.42
CA ASN A 109 16.81 12.91 17.94
C ASN A 109 18.32 13.16 17.99
N TRP A 110 18.91 13.55 16.86
CA TRP A 110 20.29 13.99 16.72
C TRP A 110 20.34 15.28 15.91
#